data_AF-A0A1C2IL65-F1
#
_entry.id   AF-A0A1C2IL65-F1
#
_cell.length_a   1.000
_cell.length_b   1.000
_cell.length_c   1.000
_cell.angle_alpha   90.00
_cell.angle_beta   90.00
_cell.angle_gamma   90.00
#
_symmetry.space_group_name_H-M   'P 1'
#
loop_
_entity.id
_entity.type
_entity.pdbx_description
1 polymer ?
#
loop_
_entity_poly.entity_id
_entity_poly.type
_entity_poly.pdbx_seq_one_letter_code
_entity_poly.pdbx_strand_id
1 'polypeptide(L)' 'MQKLQNNLPASASVTLQAGLDPDGTHPGQVLVKLSDKVTKQTFFEYYVPAEQVVKSAETGDALQPGSLMNTKA' A
#
# COMPACT_ATOMS: atom_id res chain seq x y z
N MET A 1 -0.99 2.17 -14.60
CA MET A 1 -0.50 1.21 -13.57
C MET A 1 1.03 1.29 -13.33
N GLN A 2 1.70 2.45 -13.49
CA GLN A 2 3.18 2.49 -13.54
C GLN A 2 3.85 3.56 -12.67
N LYS A 3 3.13 4.19 -11.72
CA LYS A 3 3.64 5.36 -10.96
C LYS A 3 3.92 5.11 -9.48
N LEU A 4 4.00 3.85 -9.03
CA LEU A 4 4.41 3.51 -7.66
C LEU A 4 5.86 3.00 -7.54
N GLN A 5 6.57 2.88 -8.67
CA GLN A 5 7.91 2.27 -8.72
C GLN A 5 9.06 3.31 -8.73
N ASN A 6 8.75 4.61 -8.86
CA ASN A 6 9.74 5.64 -9.14
C ASN A 6 10.40 6.32 -7.92
N ASN A 7 10.00 5.96 -6.69
CA ASN A 7 10.48 6.63 -5.47
C ASN A 7 11.36 5.74 -4.57
N LEU A 8 11.80 4.59 -5.07
CA LEU A 8 12.72 3.70 -4.36
C LEU A 8 14.11 3.87 -4.94
N PRO A 9 15.15 4.14 -4.13
CA PRO A 9 16.51 4.26 -4.63
C PRO A 9 16.86 2.98 -5.39
N ALA A 10 17.39 3.12 -6.62
CA ALA A 10 17.63 2.02 -7.55
C ALA A 10 18.58 0.90 -7.03
N SER A 11 19.18 1.08 -5.83
CA SER A 11 20.03 0.09 -5.15
C SER A 11 19.36 -0.69 -4.01
N ALA A 12 18.15 -0.30 -3.57
CA ALA A 12 17.42 -1.04 -2.57
C ALA A 12 16.63 -2.16 -3.24
N SER A 13 17.08 -3.41 -3.07
CA SER A 13 16.38 -4.60 -3.57
C SER A 13 15.12 -4.87 -2.75
N VAL A 14 14.10 -4.02 -2.88
CA VAL A 14 12.84 -4.16 -2.13
C VAL A 14 11.70 -4.62 -3.05
N THR A 15 10.76 -5.34 -2.47
CA THR A 15 9.52 -5.79 -3.10
C THR A 15 8.35 -5.15 -2.36
N LEU A 16 7.50 -4.45 -3.09
CA LEU A 16 6.22 -3.95 -2.59
C LEU A 16 5.12 -4.91 -3.01
N GLN A 17 4.37 -5.44 -2.06
CA GLN A 17 3.22 -6.32 -2.27
C GLN A 17 1.96 -5.66 -1.72
N ALA A 18 0.84 -5.79 -2.42
CA ALA A 18 -0.47 -5.35 -1.94
C ALA A 18 -1.46 -6.50 -2.10
N GLY A 19 -2.28 -6.76 -1.08
CA GLY A 19 -3.24 -7.86 -1.08
C GLY A 19 -4.27 -7.74 0.05
N LEU A 20 -5.16 -8.72 0.15
CA LEU A 20 -6.10 -8.81 1.26
C LEU A 20 -5.40 -9.34 2.52
N ASP A 21 -5.92 -8.98 3.68
CA ASP A 21 -5.46 -9.55 4.96
C ASP A 21 -5.73 -11.06 4.99
N PRO A 22 -4.71 -11.92 5.08
CA PRO A 22 -4.88 -13.38 5.08
C PRO A 22 -5.64 -13.88 6.31
N ASP A 23 -5.56 -13.17 7.44
CA ASP A 23 -6.21 -13.59 8.69
C ASP A 23 -7.62 -12.99 8.82
N GLY A 24 -8.02 -12.11 7.89
CA GLY A 24 -9.33 -11.46 7.89
C GLY A 24 -9.59 -10.53 9.10
N THR A 25 -8.54 -10.16 9.83
CA THR A 25 -8.64 -9.34 11.05
C THR A 25 -8.91 -7.88 10.72
N HIS A 26 -8.56 -7.44 9.50
CA HIS A 26 -8.75 -6.07 9.00
C HIS A 26 -9.72 -6.04 7.82
N PRO A 27 -11.04 -6.21 8.07
CA PRO A 27 -12.04 -6.19 7.01
C PRO A 27 -12.09 -4.82 6.32
N GLY A 28 -12.33 -4.82 5.01
CA GLY A 28 -12.39 -3.59 4.21
C GLY A 28 -11.04 -2.89 4.04
N GLN A 29 -9.92 -3.54 4.38
CA GLN A 29 -8.58 -2.99 4.24
C GLN A 29 -7.70 -3.87 3.37
N VAL A 30 -6.78 -3.23 2.66
CA VAL A 30 -5.74 -3.82 1.82
C VAL A 30 -4.43 -3.76 2.60
N LEU A 31 -3.80 -4.91 2.75
CA LEU A 31 -2.49 -5.06 3.35
C LEU A 31 -1.40 -4.76 2.31
N VAL A 32 -0.58 -3.77 2.60
CA VAL A 32 0.59 -3.40 1.80
C VAL A 32 1.84 -3.78 2.59
N LYS A 33 2.71 -4.59 1.99
CA LYS A 33 3.97 -5.06 2.58
C LYS A 33 5.16 -4.56 1.79
N LEU A 34 6.13 -3.99 2.49
CA LEU A 34 7.46 -3.71 1.93
C LEU A 34 8.44 -4.73 2.50
N SER A 35 9.07 -5.50 1.62
CA SER A 35 9.99 -6.57 2.00
C SER A 35 11.29 -6.48 1.21
N ASP A 36 12.35 -7.10 1.73
CA ASP A 36 13.56 -7.35 0.95
C ASP A 36 13.25 -8.39 -0.14
N LYS A 37 13.75 -8.14 -1.35
CA LYS A 37 13.51 -9.01 -2.51
C LYS A 37 14.23 -10.36 -2.37
N VAL A 38 15.39 -10.40 -1.73
CA VAL A 38 16.25 -11.58 -1.62
C VAL A 38 15.90 -12.37 -0.36
N THR A 39 15.92 -11.74 0.81
CA THR A 39 15.71 -12.41 2.10
C THR A 39 14.23 -12.61 2.43
N LYS A 40 13.33 -11.92 1.72
CA LYS A 40 11.88 -11.88 2.01
C LYS A 40 11.56 -11.34 3.41
N GLN A 41 12.52 -10.70 4.07
CA GLN A 41 12.27 -10.03 5.34
C GLN A 41 11.33 -8.85 5.13
N THR A 42 10.21 -8.85 5.83
CA THR A 42 9.27 -7.73 5.82
C THR A 42 9.80 -6.61 6.72
N PHE A 43 9.88 -5.40 6.18
CA PHE A 43 10.27 -4.20 6.93
C PHE A 43 9.05 -3.41 7.41
N PHE A 44 8.00 -3.36 6.59
CA PHE A 44 6.78 -2.62 6.88
C PHE A 44 5.56 -3.39 6.43
N GLU A 45 4.52 -3.35 7.26
CA GLU A 45 3.17 -3.78 6.95
C GLU A 45 2.22 -2.63 7.26
N TYR A 46 1.36 -2.29 6.31
CA TYR A 46 0.42 -1.19 6.45
C TYR A 46 -0.95 -1.57 5.92
N TYR A 47 -2.00 -1.25 6.66
CA TYR A 47 -3.38 -1.45 6.24
C TYR A 47 -3.95 -0.16 5.68
N VAL A 48 -4.42 -0.24 4.44
CA VAL A 48 -5.04 0.88 3.72
C VAL A 48 -6.52 0.55 3.49
N PRO A 49 -7.47 1.44 3.80
CA PRO A 49 -8.88 1.23 3.47
C PRO A 49 -9.06 0.94 1.97
N ALA A 50 -9.85 -0.08 1.63
CA ALA A 50 -10.05 -0.52 0.25
C ALA A 50 -10.64 0.61 -0.62
N GLU A 51 -11.48 1.46 -0.05
CA GLU A 51 -12.06 2.62 -0.74
C GLU A 51 -10.98 3.62 -1.17
N GLN A 52 -9.89 3.76 -0.41
CA GLN A 52 -8.74 4.58 -0.83
C GLN A 52 -8.06 3.99 -2.04
N VAL A 53 -7.81 2.68 -2.00
CA VAL A 53 -7.10 1.99 -3.07
C VAL A 53 -7.91 2.10 -4.36
N VAL A 54 -9.23 1.87 -4.29
CA VAL A 54 -10.13 2.01 -5.44
C VAL A 54 -10.17 3.45 -5.95
N LYS A 55 -10.39 4.44 -5.06
CA LYS A 55 -10.41 5.86 -5.46
C LYS A 55 -9.10 6.30 -6.12
N SER A 56 -7.94 5.88 -5.58
CA SER A 56 -6.63 6.16 -6.19
C SER A 56 -6.50 5.55 -7.58
N ALA A 57 -7.00 4.32 -7.74
CA ALA A 57 -6.92 3.60 -9.01
C ALA A 57 -7.81 4.24 -10.08
N GLU A 58 -8.97 4.77 -9.69
CA GLU A 58 -9.91 5.46 -10.56
C GLU A 58 -9.44 6.86 -10.96
N THR A 59 -8.92 7.65 -10.02
CA THR A 59 -8.48 9.03 -10.30
C THR A 59 -7.08 9.10 -10.89
N GLY A 60 -6.25 8.07 -10.67
CA GLY A 60 -4.84 8.08 -11.07
C GLY A 60 -3.96 9.02 -10.26
N ASP A 61 -4.53 9.68 -9.24
CA ASP A 61 -3.82 10.51 -8.28
C ASP A 61 -3.29 9.66 -7.12
N ALA A 62 -2.05 9.92 -6.74
CA ALA A 62 -1.50 9.36 -5.52
C ALA A 62 -2.27 9.97 -4.33
N LEU A 63 -3.00 9.13 -3.58
CA LEU A 63 -3.65 9.60 -2.37
C LEU A 63 -2.60 10.13 -1.40
N GLN A 64 -2.86 11.35 -0.91
CA GLN A 64 -2.08 11.91 0.17
C GLN A 64 -2.25 11.02 1.41
N PRO A 65 -1.15 10.62 2.07
CA PRO A 65 -1.23 9.89 3.34
C PRO A 65 -2.17 10.62 4.31
N GLY A 66 -3.20 9.92 4.82
CA GLY A 66 -4.17 10.50 5.74
C GLY A 66 -5.40 11.17 5.10
N SER A 67 -5.57 11.17 3.77
CA SER A 67 -6.72 11.83 3.11
C SER A 67 -8.11 11.35 3.53
N LEU A 68 -8.27 10.11 4.03
CA LEU A 68 -9.57 9.66 4.58
C LEU A 68 -9.75 9.91 6.08
N MET A 69 -8.71 10.34 6.80
CA MET A 69 -8.89 10.74 8.20
C MET A 69 -9.80 11.97 8.32
N ASN A 70 -10.09 12.64 7.21
CA ASN A 70 -10.92 13.85 7.17
C ASN A 70 -12.36 13.62 6.64
N THR A 71 -12.78 12.38 6.37
CA THR A 71 -14.18 12.10 5.99
C THR A 71 -15.04 11.62 7.17
N LYS A 72 -14.72 12.09 8.38
CA LYS A 72 -15.61 11.91 9.54
C LYS A 72 -15.59 13.14 10.46
N ALA A 73 -16.48 14.08 10.17
CA ALA A 73 -17.21 14.87 11.16
C ALA A 73 -18.60 15.15 10.58
#